data_AF-A0A538AH96-F1
#
_entry.id   AF-A0A538AH96-F1
#
_cell.length_a   1.000
_cell.length_b   1.000
_cell.length_c   1.000
_cell.angle_alpha   90.00
_cell.angle_beta   90.00
_cell.angle_gamma   90.00
#
_symmetry.space_group_name_H-M   'P 1'
#
loop_
_entity.id
_entity.type
_entity.pdbx_description
1 polymer ?
#
loop_
_entity_poly.entity_id
_entity_poly.type
_entity_poly.pdbx_seq_one_letter_code
_entity_poly.pdbx_strand_id
1 'polypeptide(L)'
;MQEWRYLEGERREEILGERRCYEERVRALFREGRELGDLRTDLDDATAALLTLSAVNWAYTWLQPGRDTDELADRFYALLIDGMRGYATPGA
;
A
#
# COMPACT_ATOMS: atom_id res chain seq x y z
N MET A 1 12.07 -9.43 -1.92
CA MET A 1 11.90 -10.46 -0.87
C MET A 1 11.36 -11.77 -1.45
N GLN A 2 12.26 -12.71 -1.81
CA GLN A 2 11.91 -14.05 -2.32
C GLN A 2 12.38 -15.16 -1.36
N GLU A 3 12.78 -14.80 -0.14
CA GLU A 3 13.39 -15.69 0.87
C GLU A 3 12.38 -16.68 1.46
N TRP A 4 11.09 -16.35 1.45
CA TRP A 4 10.00 -17.21 1.95
C TRP A 4 9.78 -18.48 1.11
N ARG A 5 10.31 -18.54 -0.12
CA ARG A 5 10.28 -19.77 -0.95
C ARG A 5 11.15 -20.88 -0.37
N TYR A 6 12.04 -20.58 0.58
CA TYR A 6 12.92 -21.55 1.25
C TYR A 6 12.43 -21.98 2.64
N LEU A 7 11.28 -21.48 3.10
CA LEU A 7 10.67 -21.93 4.33
C LEU A 7 9.70 -23.07 4.02
N GLU A 8 10.00 -24.27 4.50
CA GLU A 8 9.15 -25.45 4.37
C GLU A 8 8.27 -25.62 5.62
N GLY A 9 7.05 -26.17 5.43
CA GLY A 9 6.16 -26.61 6.52
C GLY A 9 5.36 -25.50 7.22
N GLU A 10 5.01 -25.76 8.49
CA GLU A 10 4.10 -24.98 9.35
C GLU A 10 4.48 -23.49 9.47
N ARG A 11 5.78 -23.17 9.47
CA ARG A 11 6.29 -21.79 9.51
C ARG A 11 5.91 -20.98 8.28
N ARG A 12 5.83 -21.61 7.10
CA ARG A 12 5.41 -20.93 5.86
C ARG A 12 3.93 -20.56 5.93
N GLU A 13 3.10 -21.40 6.52
CA GLU A 13 1.67 -21.15 6.65
C GLU A 13 1.38 -20.02 7.63
N GLU A 14 2.12 -19.96 8.75
CA GLU A 14 2.06 -18.88 9.74
C GLU A 14 2.41 -17.52 9.11
N ILE A 15 3.54 -17.43 8.44
CA ILE A 15 3.99 -16.22 7.73
C ILE A 15 3.01 -15.78 6.63
N LEU A 16 2.47 -16.73 5.87
CA LEU A 16 1.47 -16.41 4.85
C LEU A 16 0.16 -15.96 5.48
N GLY A 17 -0.20 -16.49 6.66
CA GLY A 17 -1.34 -16.04 7.45
C GLY A 17 -1.18 -14.60 7.91
N GLU A 18 -0.02 -14.26 8.48
CA GLU A 18 0.29 -12.88 8.88
C GLU A 18 0.29 -11.91 7.70
N ARG A 19 0.88 -12.32 6.57
CA ARG A 19 0.86 -11.53 5.32
C ARG A 19 -0.56 -11.25 4.84
N ARG A 20 -1.42 -12.28 4.81
CA ARG A 20 -2.83 -12.12 4.43
C ARG A 20 -3.57 -11.18 5.39
N CYS A 21 -3.35 -11.32 6.70
CA CYS A 21 -3.97 -10.44 7.70
C CYS A 21 -3.54 -8.97 7.49
N TYR A 22 -2.25 -8.74 7.22
CA TYR A 22 -1.71 -7.42 6.94
C TYR A 22 -2.29 -6.82 5.64
N GLU A 23 -2.32 -7.62 4.57
CA GLU A 23 -2.89 -7.21 3.28
C GLU A 23 -4.38 -6.86 3.40
N GLU A 24 -5.17 -7.68 4.09
CA GLU A 24 -6.60 -7.43 4.31
C GLU A 24 -6.83 -6.18 5.17
N ARG A 25 -5.97 -5.92 6.16
CA ARG A 25 -6.06 -4.70 6.97
C ARG A 25 -5.83 -3.45 6.12
N VAL A 26 -4.84 -3.48 5.22
CA VAL A 26 -4.58 -2.36 4.30
C VAL A 26 -5.74 -2.19 3.32
N ARG A 27 -6.28 -3.30 2.78
CA ARG A 27 -7.46 -3.25 1.91
C ARG A 27 -8.68 -2.66 2.61
N ALA A 28 -8.90 -2.99 3.88
CA ALA A 28 -9.99 -2.44 4.67
C ALA A 28 -9.90 -0.92 4.81
N LEU A 29 -8.70 -0.36 4.95
CA LEU A 29 -8.50 1.10 5.02
C LEU A 29 -8.90 1.80 3.71
N PHE A 30 -8.57 1.22 2.55
CA PHE A 30 -9.01 1.78 1.26
C PHE A 30 -10.52 1.70 1.09
N ARG A 31 -11.13 0.58 1.51
CA ARG A 31 -12.58 0.43 1.49
C ARG A 31 -13.27 1.46 2.38
N GLU A 32 -12.79 1.65 3.60
CA GLU A 32 -13.31 2.65 4.54
C GLU A 32 -13.19 4.06 3.95
N GLY A 33 -12.03 4.42 3.40
CA GLY A 33 -11.86 5.72 2.75
C GLY A 33 -12.81 5.94 1.56
N ARG A 34 -13.11 4.89 0.79
CA ARG A 34 -14.10 4.95 -0.30
C ARG A 34 -15.53 5.08 0.23
N GLU A 35 -15.88 4.34 1.30
CA GLU A 35 -17.21 4.38 1.93
C GLU A 35 -17.50 5.73 2.62
N LEU A 36 -16.46 6.36 3.19
CA LEU A 36 -16.54 7.70 3.79
C LEU A 36 -16.52 8.82 2.75
N GLY A 37 -16.25 8.52 1.48
CA GLY A 37 -16.15 9.50 0.40
C GLY A 37 -14.85 10.28 0.37
N ASP A 38 -13.84 9.85 1.14
CA ASP A 38 -12.48 10.42 1.12
C ASP A 38 -11.70 10.01 -0.14
N LEU A 39 -12.05 8.87 -0.74
CA LEU A 39 -11.44 8.32 -1.94
C LEU A 39 -12.45 8.26 -3.10
N ARG A 40 -11.94 8.21 -4.34
CA ARG A 40 -12.78 8.10 -5.54
C ARG A 40 -13.69 6.86 -5.49
N THR A 41 -14.94 7.02 -5.90
CA THR A 41 -15.97 5.97 -5.76
C THR A 41 -15.74 4.75 -6.67
N ASP A 42 -15.00 4.93 -7.76
CA ASP A 42 -14.57 3.92 -8.72
C ASP A 42 -13.20 3.30 -8.38
N LEU A 43 -12.64 3.59 -7.20
CA LEU A 43 -11.39 2.98 -6.76
C LEU A 43 -11.58 1.48 -6.53
N ASP A 44 -10.69 0.68 -7.12
CA ASP A 44 -10.56 -0.73 -6.76
C ASP A 44 -9.66 -0.88 -5.53
N ASP A 45 -10.25 -1.18 -4.37
CA ASP A 45 -9.57 -1.28 -3.08
C ASP A 45 -8.41 -2.28 -3.11
N ALA A 46 -8.55 -3.38 -3.87
CA ALA A 46 -7.53 -4.42 -3.97
C ALA A 46 -6.31 -3.94 -4.74
N THR A 47 -6.51 -3.23 -5.85
CA THR A 47 -5.45 -2.63 -6.67
C THR A 47 -4.74 -1.51 -5.91
N ALA A 48 -5.49 -0.66 -5.21
CA ALA A 48 -4.95 0.40 -4.36
C ALA A 48 -4.03 -0.16 -3.25
N ALA A 49 -4.50 -1.21 -2.57
CA ALA A 49 -3.69 -1.91 -1.56
C ALA A 49 -2.44 -2.56 -2.19
N LEU A 50 -2.59 -3.26 -3.32
CA LEU A 50 -1.47 -3.89 -4.01
C LEU A 50 -0.39 -2.89 -4.41
N LEU A 51 -0.78 -1.75 -4.99
CA LEU A 51 0.15 -0.69 -5.40
C LEU A 51 0.91 -0.12 -4.21
N THR A 52 0.17 0.24 -3.15
CA THR A 52 0.73 0.84 -1.93
C THR A 52 1.71 -0.13 -1.26
N LEU A 53 1.29 -1.39 -1.08
CA LEU A 53 2.13 -2.43 -0.50
C LEU A 53 3.36 -2.72 -1.37
N SER A 54 3.22 -2.71 -2.69
CA SER A 54 4.36 -2.89 -3.59
C SER A 54 5.37 -1.75 -3.47
N ALA A 55 4.93 -0.50 -3.32
CA ALA A 55 5.84 0.62 -3.09
C ALA A 55 6.57 0.50 -1.74
N VAL A 56 5.82 0.27 -0.66
CA VAL A 56 6.35 0.22 0.71
C VAL A 56 7.23 -1.01 0.95
N ASN A 57 6.86 -2.18 0.40
CA ASN A 57 7.65 -3.41 0.57
C ASN A 57 9.06 -3.29 -0.02
N TRP A 58 9.25 -2.42 -1.00
CA TRP A 58 10.55 -2.16 -1.62
C TRP A 58 11.24 -0.92 -1.08
N ALA A 59 10.70 -0.27 -0.04
CA ALA A 59 11.27 0.93 0.56
C ALA A 59 12.75 0.79 0.90
N TYR A 60 13.15 -0.36 1.44
CA TYR A 60 14.54 -0.65 1.77
C TYR A 60 15.52 -0.57 0.57
N THR A 61 15.03 -0.68 -0.67
CA THR A 61 15.86 -0.62 -1.88
C THR A 61 16.17 0.81 -2.33
N TRP A 62 15.29 1.77 -2.03
CA TRP A 62 15.42 3.16 -2.45
C TRP A 62 15.59 4.14 -1.30
N LEU A 63 15.29 3.74 -0.06
CA LEU A 63 15.50 4.55 1.14
C LEU A 63 16.99 4.59 1.47
N GLN A 64 17.56 5.80 1.46
CA GLN A 64 18.96 6.04 1.73
C GLN A 64 19.16 6.50 3.19
N PRO A 65 20.23 6.06 3.86
CA PRO A 65 20.58 6.56 5.19
C PRO A 65 20.77 8.09 5.20
N GLY A 66 20.29 8.76 6.25
CA GLY A 66 20.40 10.22 6.40
C GLY A 66 19.41 11.04 5.58
N ARG A 67 18.51 10.38 4.84
CA ARG A 67 17.38 11.05 4.19
C ARG A 67 16.26 11.29 5.21
N ASP A 68 15.61 12.45 5.09
CA ASP A 68 14.41 12.74 5.85
C ASP A 68 13.29 11.77 5.44
N THR A 69 12.90 10.90 6.37
CA THR A 69 11.87 9.88 6.16
C THR A 69 10.48 10.47 6.13
N ASP A 70 10.25 11.56 6.87
CA ASP A 70 8.94 12.19 7.00
C ASP A 70 8.63 12.92 5.69
N GLU A 71 9.59 13.70 5.19
CA GLU A 71 9.43 14.37 3.89
C GLU A 71 9.21 13.36 2.75
N LEU A 72 9.88 12.21 2.81
CA LEU A 72 9.70 11.17 1.81
C LEU A 72 8.32 10.50 1.92
N ALA A 73 7.87 10.23 3.14
CA ALA A 73 6.54 9.70 3.39
C ALA A 73 5.45 10.65 2.88
N ASP A 74 5.59 11.96 3.12
CA ASP A 74 4.66 12.99 2.64
C ASP A 74 4.58 13.00 1.11
N ARG A 75 5.72 12.89 0.41
CA ARG A 75 5.73 12.81 -1.06
C ARG A 75 5.07 11.53 -1.57
N PHE A 76 5.31 10.39 -0.93
CA PHE A 76 4.65 9.14 -1.28
C PHE A 76 3.15 9.20 -1.03
N TYR A 77 2.73 9.82 0.09
CA TYR A 77 1.32 10.07 0.40
C TYR A 77 0.69 10.91 -0.70
N ALA A 78 1.29 12.04 -1.07
CA ALA A 78 0.75 12.91 -2.12
C ALA A 78 0.63 12.18 -3.48
N LEU A 79 1.66 11.43 -3.88
CA LEU A 79 1.65 10.72 -5.16
C LEU A 79 0.61 9.60 -5.23
N LEU A 80 0.47 8.82 -4.15
CA LEU A 80 -0.41 7.67 -4.11
C LEU A 80 -1.83 8.08 -3.71
N ILE A 81 -1.97 8.72 -2.55
CA ILE A 81 -3.27 9.01 -1.95
C ILE A 81 -3.97 10.14 -2.68
N ASP A 82 -3.32 11.25 -3.04
CA ASP A 82 -4.01 12.33 -3.77
C ASP A 82 -4.44 11.86 -5.17
N GLY A 83 -3.65 10.99 -5.81
CA GLY A 83 -4.06 10.31 -7.05
C GLY A 83 -5.29 9.41 -6.89
N MET A 84 -5.49 8.84 -5.70
CA MET A 84 -6.62 7.98 -5.35
C MET A 84 -7.84 8.75 -4.80
N ARG A 85 -7.64 9.95 -4.23
CA ARG A 85 -8.72 10.91 -3.95
C ARG A 85 -9.37 11.42 -5.25
N GLY A 86 -8.60 11.36 -6.35
CA GLY A 86 -9.02 11.66 -7.70
C GLY A 86 -8.32 12.91 -8.22
N TYR A 87 -7.99 12.91 -9.52
CA TYR A 87 -7.84 14.18 -10.21
C TYR A 87 -9.18 14.89 -10.09
N ALA A 88 -9.19 16.13 -9.60
CA ALA A 88 -10.11 17.08 -10.21
C ALA A 88 -9.80 17.01 -11.71
N THR A 89 -10.55 16.23 -12.47
CA THR A 89 -10.56 16.37 -13.92
C THR A 89 -10.87 17.85 -14.14
N PRO A 90 -9.94 18.67 -14.65
CA PRO A 90 -10.34 19.97 -15.13
C PRO A 90 -11.36 19.65 -16.21
N GLY A 91 -12.61 20.07 -16.03
CA GLY A 91 -13.62 19.94 -17.06
C GLY A 91 -13.05 20.50 -18.36
N ALA A 92 -12.94 19.64 -19.36
CA ALA A 92 -12.73 20.03 -20.74
C ALA A 92 -14.10 20.18 -21.41
#